data_AF-A0A137S976-F1
#
_entry.id   AF-A0A137S976-F1
#
_cell.length_a   1.000
_cell.length_b   1.000
_cell.length_c   1.000
_cell.angle_alpha   90.00
_cell.angle_beta   90.00
_cell.angle_gamma   90.00
#
_symmetry.space_group_name_H-M   'P 1'
#
loop_
_entity.id
_entity.type
_entity.pdbx_description
1 polymer ?
#
loop_
_entity_poly.entity_id
_entity_poly.type
_entity_poly.pdbx_seq_one_letter_code
_entity_poly.pdbx_strand_id
1 'polypeptide(L)'
;MNIKTAFFCFGFIIMVTSIIVSLKTGPKAAINGAMFIHSSDGSYNATRHFEIFVKKNNFESNIIFTETGLKNIIEAKSTGEINKNAPGLYTVTLFNETENRAYIKDYNKIPLYNEYISANRKLAGYQKIQLIEELKNDYMIVATNGWAPHMIAIQVVVKE
;
A
#
# COMPACT_ATOMS: atom_id res chain seq x y z
N MET A 1 -31.86 -32.79 -24.63
CA MET A 1 -30.55 -32.43 -24.05
C MET A 1 -30.26 -33.41 -22.93
N ASN A 2 -29.12 -34.11 -22.95
CA ASN A 2 -28.81 -35.13 -21.96
C ASN A 2 -28.45 -34.49 -20.60
N ILE A 3 -28.75 -35.16 -19.48
CA ILE A 3 -28.57 -34.58 -18.13
C ILE A 3 -27.12 -34.16 -17.85
N LYS A 4 -26.16 -34.89 -18.44
CA LYS A 4 -24.72 -34.58 -18.42
C LYS A 4 -24.39 -33.26 -19.12
N THR A 5 -25.05 -33.00 -20.26
CA THR A 5 -24.89 -31.77 -21.03
C THR A 5 -25.47 -30.58 -20.27
N ALA A 6 -26.63 -30.76 -19.61
CA ALA A 6 -27.23 -29.72 -18.77
C ALA A 6 -26.35 -29.37 -17.56
N PHE A 7 -25.79 -30.38 -16.90
CA PHE A 7 -24.90 -30.21 -15.74
C PHE A 7 -23.60 -29.48 -16.13
N PHE A 8 -23.01 -29.84 -17.27
CA PHE A 8 -21.83 -29.17 -17.81
C PHE A 8 -22.10 -27.70 -18.15
N CYS A 9 -23.20 -27.40 -18.85
CA CYS A 9 -23.58 -26.02 -19.17
C CYS A 9 -23.82 -25.19 -17.91
N PHE A 10 -24.47 -25.75 -16.89
CA PHE A 10 -24.71 -25.05 -15.63
C PHE A 10 -23.41 -24.74 -14.88
N GLY A 11 -22.49 -25.70 -14.78
CA GLY A 11 -21.17 -25.47 -14.18
C GLY A 11 -20.35 -24.43 -14.95
N PHE A 12 -20.42 -24.44 -16.28
CA PHE A 12 -19.75 -23.46 -17.12
C PHE A 12 -20.31 -22.04 -16.90
N ILE A 13 -21.64 -21.90 -16.78
CA ILE A 13 -22.27 -20.60 -16.50
C ILE A 13 -21.84 -20.06 -15.13
N ILE A 14 -21.78 -20.91 -14.08
CA ILE A 14 -21.31 -20.53 -12.75
C ILE A 14 -19.85 -20.07 -12.79
N MET A 15 -18.98 -20.80 -13.50
CA MET A 15 -17.58 -20.44 -13.65
C MET A 15 -17.43 -19.07 -14.33
N VAL A 16 -18.11 -18.86 -15.46
CA VAL A 16 -18.06 -17.61 -16.22
C VAL A 16 -18.60 -16.44 -15.40
N THR A 17 -19.72 -16.64 -14.69
CA THR A 17 -20.26 -15.59 -13.80
C THR A 17 -19.33 -15.29 -12.63
N SER A 18 -18.67 -16.28 -12.03
CA SER A 18 -17.65 -16.06 -10.99
C SER A 18 -16.46 -15.24 -11.50
N ILE A 19 -15.97 -15.56 -12.72
CA ILE A 19 -14.90 -14.80 -13.37
C ILE A 19 -15.33 -13.35 -13.62
N ILE A 20 -16.53 -13.14 -14.18
CA ILE A 20 -17.06 -11.79 -14.45
C ILE A 20 -17.23 -11.00 -13.14
N VAL A 21 -17.74 -11.64 -12.09
CA VAL A 21 -17.90 -11.00 -10.77
C VAL A 21 -16.53 -10.65 -10.20
N SER A 22 -15.55 -11.55 -10.24
CA SER A 22 -14.18 -11.28 -9.78
C SER A 22 -13.55 -10.09 -10.52
N LEU A 23 -13.66 -10.08 -11.86
CA LEU A 23 -13.17 -8.98 -12.69
C LEU A 23 -13.87 -7.64 -12.37
N LYS A 24 -15.19 -7.65 -12.13
CA LYS A 24 -15.94 -6.42 -11.78
C LYS A 24 -15.82 -5.99 -10.31
N THR A 25 -15.34 -6.87 -9.43
CA THR A 25 -15.28 -6.62 -7.99
C THR A 25 -13.86 -6.51 -7.46
N GLY A 26 -12.85 -6.68 -8.31
CA GLY A 26 -11.44 -6.47 -8.00
C GLY A 26 -11.12 -5.03 -7.57
N PRO A 27 -9.87 -4.78 -7.12
CA PRO A 27 -9.43 -3.44 -6.77
C PRO A 27 -9.45 -2.54 -8.02
N LYS A 28 -9.95 -1.31 -7.87
CA LYS A 28 -10.02 -0.32 -8.94
C LYS A 28 -8.65 0.22 -9.32
N ALA A 29 -7.72 0.20 -8.37
CA ALA A 29 -6.34 0.53 -8.61
C ALA A 29 -5.42 -0.36 -7.77
N ALA A 30 -4.28 -0.72 -8.36
CA ALA A 30 -3.17 -1.34 -7.67
C ALA A 30 -1.95 -0.44 -7.83
N ILE A 31 -1.31 -0.10 -6.71
CA ILE A 31 -0.14 0.76 -6.65
C ILE A 31 0.98 -0.07 -6.04
N ASN A 32 2.14 -0.07 -6.67
CA ASN A 32 3.34 -0.66 -6.11
C ASN A 32 4.51 0.33 -6.15
N GLY A 33 5.47 0.12 -5.26
CA GLY A 33 6.67 0.93 -5.25
C GLY A 33 7.71 0.44 -4.26
N ALA A 34 8.91 0.99 -4.41
CA ALA A 34 10.03 0.78 -3.51
C ALA A 34 10.67 2.13 -3.19
N MET A 35 11.13 2.27 -1.96
CA MET A 35 11.87 3.42 -1.47
C MET A 35 13.18 2.92 -0.86
N PHE A 36 14.27 3.57 -1.27
CA PHE A 36 15.61 3.34 -0.74
C PHE A 36 16.06 4.62 -0.03
N ILE A 37 16.35 4.52 1.26
CA ILE A 37 16.73 5.65 2.10
C ILE A 37 18.18 5.44 2.52
N HIS A 38 19.02 6.42 2.21
CA HIS A 38 20.44 6.41 2.55
C HIS A 38 20.80 7.73 3.21
N SER A 39 21.46 7.63 4.36
CA SER A 39 22.14 8.77 4.98
C SER A 39 23.35 9.19 4.16
N SER A 40 23.67 10.49 4.20
CA SER A 40 24.83 11.05 3.49
C SER A 40 26.16 10.51 4.01
N ASP A 41 26.22 10.12 5.28
CA ASP A 41 27.41 9.51 5.89
C ASP A 41 27.48 7.99 5.72
N GLY A 42 26.49 7.37 5.07
CA GLY A 42 26.40 5.93 4.84
C GLY A 42 26.14 5.08 6.08
N SER A 43 25.93 5.70 7.25
CA SER A 43 25.79 5.01 8.53
C SER A 43 24.40 4.39 8.75
N TYR A 44 23.43 4.87 7.96
CA TYR A 44 22.03 4.47 7.94
C TYR A 44 21.57 4.18 6.51
N ASN A 45 20.98 3.00 6.34
CA ASN A 45 20.31 2.52 5.14
C ASN A 45 18.98 1.89 5.53
N ALA A 46 17.94 2.14 4.74
CA ALA A 46 16.65 1.48 4.84
C ALA A 46 16.04 1.22 3.47
N THR A 47 15.20 0.20 3.40
CA THR A 47 14.45 -0.16 2.21
C THR A 47 13.00 -0.44 2.59
N ARG A 48 12.06 0.13 1.84
CA ARG A 48 10.62 -0.05 2.03
C ARG A 48 9.99 -0.40 0.68
N HIS A 49 9.35 -1.56 0.62
CA HIS A 49 8.47 -1.96 -0.46
C HIS A 49 7.03 -1.80 -0.01
N PHE A 50 6.16 -1.38 -0.91
CA PHE A 50 4.74 -1.25 -0.62
C PHE A 50 3.90 -1.68 -1.82
N GLU A 51 2.79 -2.33 -1.51
CA GLU A 51 1.71 -2.66 -2.42
C GLU A 51 0.42 -2.15 -1.79
N ILE A 52 -0.38 -1.43 -2.57
CA ILE A 52 -1.63 -0.81 -2.11
C ILE A 52 -2.71 -1.13 -3.14
N PHE A 53 -3.79 -1.73 -2.67
CA PHE A 53 -4.98 -2.03 -3.45
C PHE A 53 -6.08 -1.08 -3.01
N VAL A 54 -6.65 -0.33 -3.95
CA VAL A 54 -7.69 0.67 -3.69
C VAL A 54 -9.00 0.22 -4.31
N LYS A 55 -10.07 0.27 -3.51
CA LYS A 55 -11.45 -0.01 -3.96
C LYS A 55 -12.39 1.06 -3.43
N LYS A 56 -12.88 1.92 -4.33
CA LYS A 56 -13.59 3.16 -3.97
C LYS A 56 -12.68 4.05 -3.11
N ASN A 57 -13.06 4.32 -1.87
CA ASN A 57 -12.24 5.06 -0.91
C ASN A 57 -11.44 4.13 0.01
N ASN A 58 -11.76 2.84 0.05
CA ASN A 58 -11.07 1.90 0.93
C ASN A 58 -9.76 1.44 0.31
N PHE A 59 -8.79 1.14 1.16
CA PHE A 59 -7.55 0.51 0.74
C PHE A 59 -7.15 -0.66 1.62
N GLU A 60 -6.39 -1.55 1.01
CA GLU A 60 -5.60 -2.58 1.67
C GLU A 60 -4.15 -2.36 1.26
N SER A 61 -3.22 -2.48 2.21
CA SER A 61 -1.80 -2.27 1.96
C SER A 61 -0.96 -3.36 2.60
N ASN A 62 0.11 -3.72 1.91
CA ASN A 62 1.18 -4.54 2.42
C ASN A 62 2.48 -3.76 2.30
N ILE A 63 3.14 -3.49 3.42
CA ILE A 63 4.41 -2.78 3.49
C ILE A 63 5.45 -3.72 4.06
N ILE A 64 6.55 -3.87 3.35
CA ILE A 64 7.69 -4.67 3.77
C ILE A 64 8.89 -3.75 3.89
N PHE A 65 9.51 -3.66 5.06
CA PHE A 65 10.67 -2.80 5.23
C PHE A 65 11.74 -3.38 6.15
N THR A 66 12.96 -2.91 5.94
CA THR A 66 14.10 -3.18 6.81
C THR A 66 14.97 -1.93 6.91
N GLU A 67 15.71 -1.81 8.01
CA GLU A 67 16.65 -0.71 8.21
C GLU A 67 17.84 -1.17 9.05
N THR A 68 18.89 -0.35 9.07
CA THR A 68 20.21 -0.70 9.65
C THR A 68 20.14 -1.17 11.11
N GLY A 69 19.21 -0.63 11.90
CA GLY A 69 19.03 -1.00 13.31
C GLY A 69 18.18 -2.25 13.56
N LEU A 70 17.65 -2.91 12.53
CA LEU A 70 16.82 -4.11 12.65
C LEU A 70 17.58 -5.40 12.26
N LYS A 71 17.27 -6.52 12.92
CA LYS A 71 17.78 -7.86 12.55
C LYS A 71 16.84 -8.61 11.60
N ASN A 72 15.57 -8.22 11.55
CA ASN A 72 14.55 -8.84 10.72
C ASN A 72 13.91 -7.82 9.78
N ILE A 73 13.20 -8.36 8.80
CA ILE A 73 12.30 -7.59 7.94
C ILE A 73 10.98 -7.42 8.69
N ILE A 74 10.41 -6.22 8.63
CA ILE A 74 9.08 -5.91 9.11
C ILE A 74 8.10 -6.09 7.97
N GLU A 75 7.05 -6.86 8.20
CA GLU A 75 5.90 -6.99 7.30
C GLU A 75 4.68 -6.43 8.02
N ALA A 76 3.99 -5.52 7.35
CA ALA A 76 2.91 -4.73 7.87
C ALA A 76 1.72 -4.78 6.92
N LYS A 77 0.57 -5.25 7.40
CA LYS A 77 -0.68 -5.29 6.65
C LYS A 77 -1.67 -4.34 7.28
N SER A 78 -2.10 -3.35 6.51
CA SER A 78 -2.99 -2.30 7.00
C SER A 78 -4.18 -2.12 6.08
N THR A 79 -5.35 -1.86 6.67
CA THR A 79 -6.56 -1.48 5.94
C THR A 79 -7.06 -0.13 6.41
N GLY A 80 -7.77 0.58 5.54
CA GLY A 80 -8.23 1.92 5.87
C GLY A 80 -9.02 2.59 4.77
N GLU A 81 -9.13 3.91 4.88
CA GLU A 81 -9.80 4.77 3.92
C GLU A 81 -8.91 5.94 3.49
N ILE A 82 -8.98 6.28 2.21
CA ILE A 82 -8.37 7.44 1.57
C ILE A 82 -9.47 8.47 1.33
N ASN A 83 -9.34 9.62 1.99
CA ASN A 83 -10.28 10.73 1.91
C ASN A 83 -9.69 11.86 1.06
N LYS A 84 -10.45 12.34 0.09
CA LYS A 84 -10.07 13.52 -0.72
C LYS A 84 -10.52 14.78 0.02
N ASN A 85 -9.56 15.59 0.46
CA ASN A 85 -9.85 16.84 1.19
C ASN A 85 -9.95 18.04 0.25
N ALA A 86 -9.08 18.11 -0.75
CA ALA A 86 -9.01 19.16 -1.76
C ALA A 86 -8.47 18.59 -3.08
N PRO A 87 -8.51 19.34 -4.21
CA PRO A 87 -7.88 18.90 -5.45
C PRO A 87 -6.40 18.54 -5.22
N GLY A 88 -6.04 17.30 -5.54
CA GLY A 88 -4.68 16.76 -5.34
C GLY A 88 -4.27 16.51 -3.88
N LEU A 89 -5.14 16.74 -2.89
CA LEU A 89 -4.82 16.54 -1.47
C LEU A 89 -5.70 15.48 -0.83
N TYR A 90 -5.04 14.47 -0.26
CA TYR A 90 -5.66 13.28 0.32
C TYR A 90 -5.18 13.07 1.75
N THR A 91 -6.04 12.51 2.58
CA THR A 91 -5.70 12.00 3.91
C THR A 91 -5.99 10.51 3.99
N VAL A 92 -5.21 9.81 4.81
CA VAL A 92 -5.35 8.39 5.04
C VAL A 92 -5.75 8.15 6.49
N THR A 93 -6.75 7.31 6.68
CA THR A 93 -7.20 6.82 7.99
C THR A 93 -6.99 5.32 8.04
N LEU A 94 -6.25 4.84 9.04
CA LEU A 94 -6.02 3.41 9.27
C LEU A 94 -7.11 2.85 10.19
N PHE A 95 -7.71 1.72 9.81
CA PHE A 95 -8.70 1.02 10.63
C PHE A 95 -8.09 -0.17 11.36
N ASN A 96 -7.42 -1.04 10.61
CA ASN A 96 -6.77 -2.23 11.16
C ASN A 96 -5.34 -2.30 10.67
N GLU A 97 -4.48 -2.86 11.51
CA GLU A 97 -3.10 -3.10 11.17
C GLU A 97 -2.55 -4.30 11.93
N THR A 98 -1.80 -5.13 11.22
CA THR A 98 -1.06 -6.26 11.79
C THR A 98 0.38 -6.19 11.33
N GLU A 99 1.29 -6.51 12.24
CA GLU A 99 2.72 -6.46 12.00
C GLU A 99 3.44 -7.58 12.75
N ASN A 100 4.57 -8.02 12.20
CA ASN A 100 5.46 -8.91 12.93
C ASN A 100 6.29 -8.14 13.98
N ARG A 101 6.73 -8.84 15.03
CA ARG A 101 7.55 -8.24 16.08
C ARG A 101 8.95 -7.89 15.56
N ALA A 102 9.42 -6.68 15.87
CA ALA A 102 10.80 -6.27 15.55
C ALA A 102 11.84 -6.89 16.49
N TYR A 103 12.97 -7.28 15.92
CA TYR A 103 14.19 -7.68 16.62
C TYR A 103 15.23 -6.58 16.43
N ILE A 104 15.29 -5.67 17.40
CA ILE A 104 16.14 -4.48 17.32
C ILE A 104 17.59 -4.84 17.66
N LYS A 105 18.50 -4.47 16.76
CA LYS A 105 19.96 -4.55 16.95
C LYS A 105 20.51 -3.27 17.57
N ASP A 106 20.03 -2.12 17.12
CA ASP A 106 20.51 -0.80 17.52
C ASP A 106 19.35 0.22 17.54
N TYR A 107 18.98 0.67 18.74
CA TYR A 107 17.87 1.61 18.95
C TYR A 107 18.11 3.00 18.37
N ASN A 108 19.36 3.39 18.10
CA ASN A 108 19.69 4.68 17.51
C ASN A 108 19.54 4.69 15.99
N LYS A 109 19.38 3.51 15.37
CA LYS A 109 19.33 3.33 13.91
C LYS A 109 18.00 2.76 13.42
N ILE A 110 16.92 3.07 14.12
CA ILE A 110 15.55 2.64 13.80
C ILE A 110 14.52 3.77 13.58
N PRO A 111 14.86 4.91 12.92
CA PRO A 111 13.90 5.99 12.73
C PRO A 111 12.67 5.58 11.91
N LEU A 112 12.80 4.69 10.92
CA LEU A 112 11.69 4.24 10.08
C LEU A 112 10.70 3.40 10.89
N TYR A 113 11.22 2.48 11.71
CA TYR A 113 10.43 1.66 12.61
C TYR A 113 9.78 2.51 13.70
N ASN A 114 10.48 3.49 14.26
CA ASN A 114 9.93 4.40 15.27
C ASN A 114 8.74 5.22 14.73
N GLU A 115 8.86 5.73 13.50
CA GLU A 115 7.72 6.35 12.79
C GLU A 115 6.58 5.35 12.62
N TYR A 116 6.90 4.13 12.18
CA TYR A 116 5.95 3.07 11.93
C TYR A 116 5.29 2.54 13.22
N ILE A 117 5.87 2.58 14.40
CA ILE A 117 5.15 2.19 15.64
C ILE A 117 4.47 3.37 16.32
N SER A 118 4.67 4.60 15.82
CA SER A 118 4.10 5.81 16.41
C SER A 118 2.58 5.77 16.40
N ALA A 119 1.96 5.91 17.57
CA ALA A 119 0.51 5.98 17.70
C ALA A 119 -0.10 7.15 16.91
N ASN A 120 0.65 8.24 16.75
CA ASN A 120 0.20 9.43 16.01
C ASN A 120 -0.15 9.11 14.56
N ARG A 121 0.55 8.15 13.93
CA ARG A 121 0.27 7.80 12.53
C ARG A 121 -1.09 7.16 12.32
N LYS A 122 -1.67 6.58 13.38
CA LYS A 122 -2.98 5.92 13.35
C LYS A 122 -4.13 6.92 13.52
N LEU A 123 -3.82 8.18 13.88
CA LEU A 123 -4.83 9.22 14.00
C LEU A 123 -5.38 9.57 12.61
N ALA A 124 -6.70 9.67 12.52
CA ALA A 124 -7.37 10.08 11.30
C ALA A 124 -6.84 11.43 10.79
N GLY A 125 -6.45 11.49 9.53
CA GLY A 125 -5.93 12.72 8.92
C GLY A 125 -4.46 13.06 9.26
N TYR A 126 -3.77 12.22 10.04
CA TYR A 126 -2.33 12.38 10.27
C TYR A 126 -1.55 12.16 8.99
N GLN A 127 -1.81 11.03 8.31
CA GLN A 127 -1.16 10.71 7.05
C GLN A 127 -1.80 11.52 5.92
N LYS A 128 -0.97 12.29 5.22
CA LYS A 128 -1.34 13.19 4.13
C LYS A 128 -0.56 12.80 2.89
N ILE A 129 -1.25 12.79 1.77
CA ILE A 129 -0.70 12.51 0.45
C ILE A 129 -1.09 13.67 -0.46
N GLN A 130 -0.10 14.27 -1.12
CA GLN A 130 -0.33 15.29 -2.12
C GLN A 130 0.08 14.73 -3.49
N LEU A 131 -0.85 14.72 -4.44
CA LEU A 131 -0.57 14.48 -5.85
C LEU A 131 0.10 15.72 -6.42
N ILE A 132 1.35 15.58 -6.85
CA ILE A 132 2.15 16.66 -7.41
C ILE A 132 1.95 16.71 -8.93
N GLU A 133 2.06 15.56 -9.58
CA GLU A 133 1.97 15.46 -11.04
C GLU A 133 1.52 14.06 -11.48
N GLU A 134 0.71 14.00 -12.53
CA GLU A 134 0.44 12.76 -13.27
C GLU A 134 1.39 12.70 -14.47
N LEU A 135 2.21 11.65 -14.53
CA LEU A 135 3.18 11.46 -15.59
C LEU A 135 2.61 10.61 -16.73
N LYS A 136 3.29 10.65 -17.88
CA LYS A 136 3.03 9.72 -18.99
C LYS A 136 3.33 8.28 -18.53
N ASN A 137 2.56 7.31 -19.04
CA ASN A 137 2.67 5.87 -18.73
C ASN A 137 2.21 5.44 -17.32
N ASP A 138 1.11 6.02 -16.82
CA ASP A 138 0.45 5.60 -15.58
C ASP A 138 1.30 5.73 -14.30
N TYR A 139 2.26 6.64 -14.29
CA TYR A 139 2.98 7.03 -13.08
C TYR A 139 2.37 8.28 -12.45
N MET A 140 2.40 8.36 -11.13
CA MET A 140 2.04 9.56 -10.38
C MET A 140 3.19 9.95 -9.45
N ILE A 141 3.48 11.25 -9.36
CA ILE A 141 4.39 11.79 -8.34
C ILE A 141 3.55 12.21 -7.15
N VAL A 142 3.83 11.63 -6.00
CA VAL A 142 3.16 11.96 -4.74
C VAL A 142 4.15 12.44 -3.69
N ALA A 143 3.76 13.42 -2.89
CA ALA A 143 4.47 13.82 -1.68
C ALA A 143 3.74 13.30 -0.45
N THR A 144 4.48 12.74 0.52
CA THR A 144 3.92 12.22 1.77
C THR A 144 4.61 12.85 2.98
N ASN A 145 3.95 12.83 4.14
CA ASN A 145 4.40 13.48 5.37
C ASN A 145 4.93 12.51 6.45
N GLY A 146 5.79 11.56 6.04
CA GLY A 146 6.42 10.61 6.95
C GLY A 146 7.50 11.22 7.85
N TRP A 147 8.37 10.37 8.44
CA TRP A 147 9.49 10.77 9.31
C TRP A 147 10.34 11.89 8.71
N ALA A 148 10.56 11.79 7.40
CA ALA A 148 10.99 12.89 6.56
C ALA A 148 9.94 13.04 5.45
N PRO A 149 9.59 14.26 5.02
CA PRO A 149 8.79 14.42 3.82
C PRO A 149 9.52 13.84 2.61
N HIS A 150 8.86 12.97 1.84
CA HIS A 150 9.45 12.38 0.63
C HIS A 150 8.50 12.49 -0.56
N MET A 151 9.09 12.71 -1.74
CA MET A 151 8.42 12.59 -3.02
C MET A 151 8.73 11.23 -3.61
N ILE A 152 7.69 10.54 -4.07
CA ILE A 152 7.79 9.17 -4.58
C ILE A 152 7.05 9.13 -5.92
N ALA A 153 7.69 8.53 -6.92
CA ALA A 153 6.99 8.12 -8.13
C ALA A 153 6.34 6.75 -7.88
N ILE A 154 5.03 6.67 -8.01
CA ILE A 154 4.25 5.44 -7.86
C ILE A 154 3.72 5.00 -9.21
N GLN A 155 3.79 3.70 -9.48
CA GLN A 155 3.19 3.12 -10.68
C GLN A 155 1.74 2.71 -10.38
N VAL A 156 0.82 3.12 -11.23
CA VAL A 156 -0.58 2.68 -11.18
C VAL A 156 -0.74 1.52 -12.17
N VAL A 157 -0.81 0.30 -11.63
CA VAL A 157 -0.78 -0.95 -12.42
C VAL A 157 -2.14 -1.29 -13.01
N VAL A 158 -3.23 -0.82 -12.40
CA VAL A 158 -4.61 -1.02 -12.87
C VAL A 158 -5.36 0.30 -12.75
N LYS A 159 -6.03 0.72 -13.83
CA LYS A 159 -6.88 1.91 -13.89
C LYS A 159 -8.13 1.52 -14.69
N GLU A 160 -9.26 1.35 -14.02
CA GLU A 160 -10.58 1.20 -14.69
C GLU A 160 -11.13 2.55 -15.15
#